data_AF-A0A2J8PX84-F1
#
_entry.id   AF-A0A2J8PX84-F1
#
_cell.length_a   1.000
_cell.length_b   1.000
_cell.length_c   1.000
_cell.angle_alpha   90.00
_cell.angle_beta   90.00
_cell.angle_gamma   90.00
#
_symmetry.space_group_name_H-M   'P 1'
#
loop_
_entity.id
_entity.type
_entity.pdbx_description
1 polymer ?
#
loop_
_entity_poly.entity_id
_entity_poly.type
_entity_poly.pdbx_seq_one_letter_code
_entity_poly.pdbx_strand_id
1 'polypeptide(L)'
;MAMAPSPSLVQVYTSPVAVAVWEWQDGLGTWHPYSATVCSFIEQQFVQQKGQRFGLGSLAHSIPLGQADPSLAPYIIDLPSWTQFRQDTG
;
A
#
# COMPACT_ATOMS: atom_id res chain seq x y z
N MET A 1 -31.01 9.33 -50.88
CA MET A 1 -30.78 10.02 -49.59
C MET A 1 -29.89 9.15 -48.72
N ALA A 2 -28.79 9.69 -48.20
CA ALA A 2 -27.90 8.99 -47.26
C ALA A 2 -28.30 9.35 -45.82
N MET A 3 -28.49 8.35 -44.95
CA MET A 3 -28.59 8.55 -43.51
C MET A 3 -27.23 8.21 -42.91
N ALA A 4 -26.53 9.21 -42.37
CA ALA A 4 -25.31 8.98 -41.61
C ALA A 4 -25.67 8.29 -40.28
N PRO A 5 -24.90 7.29 -39.82
CA PRO A 5 -25.09 6.76 -38.47
C PRO A 5 -24.64 7.82 -37.44
N SER A 6 -25.50 8.10 -36.46
CA SER A 6 -25.15 8.91 -35.29
C SER A 6 -23.87 8.39 -34.65
N PRO A 7 -22.96 9.27 -34.20
CA PRO A 7 -21.83 8.84 -33.39
C PRO A 7 -22.37 8.35 -32.04
N SER A 8 -22.45 7.03 -31.89
CA SER A 8 -22.70 6.39 -30.61
C SER A 8 -21.67 6.92 -29.61
N LEU A 9 -22.14 7.55 -28.53
CA LEU A 9 -21.31 7.96 -27.41
C LEU A 9 -20.43 6.77 -27.02
N VAL A 10 -19.13 6.93 -27.22
CA VAL A 10 -18.12 5.99 -26.75
C VAL A 10 -18.27 5.93 -25.24
N GLN A 11 -18.92 4.87 -24.77
CA GLN A 11 -18.99 4.55 -23.35
C GLN A 11 -17.59 4.14 -22.93
N VAL A 12 -16.79 5.14 -22.54
CA VAL A 12 -15.50 4.93 -21.88
C VAL A 12 -15.85 4.28 -20.55
N TYR A 13 -15.78 2.96 -20.50
CA TYR A 13 -15.73 2.24 -19.24
C TYR A 13 -14.42 2.66 -18.57
N THR A 14 -14.47 3.72 -17.76
CA THR A 14 -13.38 4.05 -16.86
C THR A 14 -13.24 2.84 -15.96
N SER A 15 -12.14 2.11 -16.08
CA SER A 15 -11.78 1.05 -15.13
C SER A 15 -11.99 1.58 -13.70
N PRO A 16 -12.65 0.83 -12.81
CA PRO A 16 -12.89 1.30 -11.45
C PRO A 16 -11.54 1.65 -10.80
N VAL A 17 -11.44 2.86 -10.27
CA VAL A 17 -10.26 3.29 -9.51
C VAL A 17 -10.29 2.54 -8.18
N ALA A 18 -9.32 1.65 -7.97
CA ALA A 18 -9.12 0.97 -6.70
C ALA A 18 -8.01 1.65 -5.89
N VAL A 19 -8.21 1.78 -4.58
CA VAL A 19 -7.23 2.36 -3.65
C VAL A 19 -6.91 1.30 -2.59
N ALA A 20 -5.62 1.11 -2.31
CA ALA A 20 -5.17 0.27 -1.21
C ALA A 20 -5.17 1.08 0.09
N VAL A 21 -5.88 0.58 1.11
CA VAL A 21 -5.82 1.11 2.48
C VAL A 21 -5.10 0.08 3.32
N TRP A 22 -4.03 0.52 3.98
CA TRP A 22 -3.30 -0.29 4.94
C TRP A 22 -3.80 0.05 6.34
N GLU A 23 -3.98 -0.98 7.15
CA GLU A 23 -4.52 -0.86 8.50
C GLU A 23 -3.61 -1.60 9.49
N TRP A 24 -3.61 -1.16 10.74
CA TRP A 24 -2.95 -1.82 11.85
C TRP A 24 -3.96 -2.19 12.93
N GLN A 25 -3.69 -3.28 13.62
CA GLN A 25 -4.52 -3.74 14.72
C GLN A 25 -3.98 -3.20 16.05
N ASP A 26 -4.84 -2.59 16.86
CA ASP A 26 -4.48 -2.13 18.19
C ASP A 26 -4.51 -3.27 19.24
N GLY A 27 -4.14 -2.96 20.48
CA GLY A 27 -4.14 -3.93 21.58
C GLY A 27 -5.53 -4.44 21.99
N LEU A 28 -6.60 -3.80 21.53
CA LEU A 28 -8.00 -4.21 21.75
C LEU A 28 -8.55 -5.05 20.59
N GLY A 29 -7.76 -5.23 19.53
CA GLY A 29 -8.14 -5.98 18.34
C GLY A 29 -8.84 -5.15 17.27
N THR A 30 -8.92 -3.83 17.42
CA THR A 30 -9.57 -2.90 16.47
C THR A 30 -8.61 -2.51 15.36
N TRP A 31 -9.09 -2.58 14.11
CA TRP A 31 -8.34 -2.15 12.94
C TRP A 31 -8.43 -0.63 12.77
N HIS A 32 -7.27 0.00 12.59
CA HIS A 32 -7.12 1.43 12.40
C HIS A 32 -6.40 1.69 11.08
N PRO A 33 -6.94 2.54 10.20
CA PRO A 33 -6.27 2.88 8.95
C PRO A 33 -5.05 3.76 9.23
N TYR A 34 -3.96 3.50 8.50
CA TYR A 34 -2.88 4.47 8.41
C TYR A 34 -3.32 5.69 7.59
N SER A 35 -2.56 6.78 7.71
CA SER A 35 -2.75 7.95 6.85
C SER A 35 -2.48 7.59 5.38
N ALA A 36 -3.08 8.34 4.45
CA ALA A 36 -2.93 8.09 3.01
C ALA A 36 -1.45 8.08 2.55
N THR A 37 -0.63 8.95 3.13
CA THR A 37 0.82 9.01 2.87
C THR A 37 1.51 7.72 3.30
N VAL A 38 1.22 7.23 4.49
CA VAL A 38 1.80 6.00 5.04
C VAL A 38 1.30 4.78 4.26
N CYS A 39 0.00 4.70 3.92
CA CYS A 39 -0.54 3.65 3.05
C CYS A 39 0.19 3.58 1.70
N SER A 40 0.39 4.73 1.05
CA SER A 40 1.08 4.81 -0.25
C SER A 40 2.53 4.37 -0.14
N PHE A 41 3.21 4.71 0.96
CA PHE A 41 4.58 4.30 1.22
C PHE A 41 4.69 2.79 1.46
N ILE A 42 3.83 2.22 2.32
CA ILE A 42 3.81 0.77 2.61
C ILE A 42 3.59 -0.01 1.31
N GLU A 43 2.61 0.41 0.50
CA GLU A 43 2.32 -0.22 -0.79
C GLU A 43 3.53 -0.18 -1.73
N GLN A 44 4.20 0.98 -1.85
CA GLN A 44 5.39 1.12 -2.68
C GLN A 44 6.54 0.20 -2.23
N GLN A 45 6.81 0.14 -0.92
CA GLN A 45 7.83 -0.73 -0.36
C GLN A 45 7.48 -2.21 -0.59
N PHE A 46 6.22 -2.59 -0.37
CA PHE A 46 5.74 -3.95 -0.60
C PHE A 46 5.85 -4.38 -2.08
N VAL A 47 5.43 -3.53 -3.00
CA VAL A 47 5.53 -3.78 -4.46
C VAL A 47 6.99 -3.83 -4.90
N GLN A 48 7.83 -2.92 -4.40
CA GLN A 48 9.26 -2.90 -4.72
C GLN A 48 9.94 -4.19 -4.25
N GLN A 49 9.68 -4.64 -3.03
CA GLN A 49 10.22 -5.90 -2.51
C GLN A 49 9.71 -7.13 -3.28
N LYS A 50 8.44 -7.14 -3.70
CA LYS A 50 7.89 -8.19 -4.57
C LYS A 50 8.48 -8.18 -5.98
N GLY A 51 8.77 -7.00 -6.53
CA GLY A 51 9.36 -6.79 -7.85
C GLY A 51 10.86 -7.06 -7.91
N GLN A 52 11.58 -6.94 -6.80
CA GLN A 52 13.03 -7.18 -6.66
C GLN A 52 13.43 -8.67 -6.68
N ARG A 53 12.61 -9.55 -7.25
CA ARG A 53 12.96 -10.97 -7.46
C ARG A 53 14.06 -11.21 -8.52
N PHE A 54 14.61 -10.18 -9.16
CA PHE A 54 15.55 -10.33 -10.29
C PHE A 54 16.88 -9.58 -10.21
N GLY A 55 17.19 -8.90 -9.11
CA GLY A 55 18.47 -8.19 -8.96
C GLY A 55 18.91 -8.21 -7.50
N LEU A 56 20.16 -8.60 -7.28
CA LEU A 56 20.84 -8.72 -5.99
C LEU A 56 20.27 -7.86 -4.84
N GLY A 57 19.72 -8.54 -3.82
CA GLY A 57 19.76 -8.09 -2.43
C GLY A 57 18.76 -7.00 -2.03
N SER A 58 17.53 -7.40 -1.73
CA SER A 58 16.84 -6.82 -0.58
C SER A 58 15.88 -7.83 0.04
N LEU A 59 16.39 -8.55 1.04
CA LEU A 59 15.64 -9.42 1.96
C LEU A 59 15.02 -8.60 3.10
N ALA A 60 14.63 -7.34 2.83
CA ALA A 60 13.93 -6.55 3.83
C ALA A 60 12.52 -7.14 3.98
N HIS A 61 12.35 -8.04 4.95
CA HIS A 61 11.05 -8.60 5.33
C HIS A 61 10.22 -7.63 6.16
N SER A 62 10.70 -6.40 6.34
CA SER A 62 10.05 -5.38 7.15
C SER A 62 10.03 -4.01 6.47
N ILE A 63 9.07 -3.18 6.89
CA ILE A 63 8.89 -1.81 6.38
C ILE A 63 9.00 -0.84 7.56
N PRO A 64 9.99 0.07 7.60
CA PRO A 64 10.11 1.06 8.65
C PRO A 64 9.18 2.25 8.42
N LEU A 65 8.21 2.45 9.31
CA LEU A 65 7.18 3.49 9.14
C LEU A 65 7.71 4.90 9.37
N GLY A 66 8.80 5.03 10.13
CA GLY A 66 9.53 6.29 10.36
C GLY A 66 9.95 7.05 9.10
N GLN A 67 10.13 6.33 7.98
CA GLN A 67 10.48 6.96 6.70
C GLN A 67 9.31 7.71 6.06
N ALA A 68 8.07 7.29 6.34
CA ALA A 68 6.87 7.97 5.88
C ALA A 68 6.37 9.02 6.88
N ASP A 69 6.49 8.74 8.17
CA ASP A 69 6.04 9.61 9.25
C ASP A 69 7.00 9.52 10.45
N PRO A 70 7.72 10.60 10.82
CA PRO A 70 8.62 10.60 11.97
C PRO A 70 7.96 10.23 13.31
N SER A 71 6.65 10.44 13.47
CA SER A 71 5.94 10.00 14.68
C SER A 71 5.85 8.47 14.79
N LEU A 72 5.94 7.77 13.65
CA LEU A 72 5.98 6.32 13.55
C LEU A 72 7.42 5.78 13.50
N ALA A 73 8.43 6.60 13.79
CA ALA A 73 9.83 6.20 13.82
C ALA A 73 10.14 4.90 14.60
N PRO A 74 9.52 4.63 15.77
CA PRO A 74 9.82 3.40 16.49
C PRO A 74 9.07 2.18 15.93
N TYR A 75 8.18 2.32 14.96
CA TYR A 75 7.33 1.22 14.47
C TYR A 75 7.80 0.69 13.12
N ILE A 76 7.80 -0.64 13.01
CA ILE A 76 8.03 -1.34 11.74
C ILE A 76 6.97 -2.41 11.52
N ILE A 77 6.65 -2.67 10.26
CA ILE A 77 5.75 -3.76 9.87
C ILE A 77 6.62 -4.97 9.53
N ASP A 78 6.35 -6.12 10.14
CA ASP A 78 6.85 -7.43 9.69
C ASP A 78 5.91 -7.99 8.61
N LEU A 79 6.41 -8.16 7.39
CA LEU A 79 5.61 -8.65 6.28
C LEU A 79 5.34 -10.16 6.30
N PRO A 80 6.25 -11.04 6.78
CA PRO A 80 5.95 -12.46 6.94
C PRO A 80 4.79 -12.71 7.91
N SER A 81 4.77 -12.05 9.06
CA SER A 81 3.72 -12.22 10.07
C SER A 81 2.54 -11.27 9.92
N TRP A 82 2.65 -10.24 9.08
CA TRP A 82 1.65 -9.17 8.92
C TRP A 82 1.35 -8.46 10.24
N THR A 83 2.38 -8.23 11.05
CA THR A 83 2.24 -7.56 12.35
C THR A 83 3.05 -6.26 12.40
N GLN A 84 2.52 -5.26 13.11
CA GLN A 84 3.28 -4.07 13.47
C GLN A 84 3.94 -4.31 14.82
N PHE A 85 5.24 -4.03 14.93
CA PHE A 85 5.96 -4.06 16.20
C PHE A 85 6.78 -2.79 16.39
N ARG A 86 7.03 -2.48 17.65
CA ARG A 86 7.82 -1.33 18.06
C ARG A 86 9.26 -1.80 18.33
N GLN A 87 10.25 -1.14 17.74
CA GLN A 87 11.65 -1.57 17.76
C GLN A 87 12.35 -1.38 19.11
N ASP A 88 11.85 -0.48 19.96
CA ASP A 88 12.43 -0.13 21.26
C ASP A 88 11.95 -1.03 22.42
N THR A 89 10.81 -1.69 22.23
CA THR A 89 10.24 -2.65 23.18
C THR A 89 10.30 -4.05 22.55
N GLY A 90 11.44 -4.72 22.72
CA GLY A 90 11.58 -6.14 22.39
C GLY A 90 10.67 -7.03 23.25
#